data_AF-A0A7C7KH70-F1
#
_entry.id   AF-A0A7C7KH70-F1
#
_cell.length_a   1.000
_cell.length_b   1.000
_cell.length_c   1.000
_cell.angle_alpha   90.00
_cell.angle_beta   90.00
_cell.angle_gamma   90.00
#
_symmetry.space_group_name_H-M   'P 1'
#
loop_
_entity.id
_entity.type
_entity.pdbx_description
1 polymer ?
#
loop_
_entity_poly.entity_id
_entity_poly.type
_entity_poly.pdbx_seq_one_letter_code
_entity_poly.pdbx_strand_id
1 'polypeptide(L)'
;MIVPPMIEVGKQIPKAAFYPFMVGTSTEASRLHAIERWHLPHYMKDLEISFTESELQMDVNVRDGEDVVLDFTVTKHDYVPSKHLYNAFTVEEGVDRHFKANIYMEAPHSEHEEEGGSLTLYEHPMTEGLTLDDINDYPFREQWYEEGLQTFEPLLTL
;
A
#
# COMPACT_ATOMS: atom_id res chain seq x y z
N MET A 1 -4.37 5.17 4.70
CA MET A 1 -5.30 5.01 5.84
C MET A 1 -6.22 3.81 5.58
N ILE A 2 -6.46 2.94 6.58
CA ILE A 2 -7.50 1.91 6.49
C ILE A 2 -8.87 2.56 6.78
N VAL A 3 -9.86 2.30 5.92
CA VAL A 3 -11.22 2.83 6.06
C VAL A 3 -12.25 1.69 6.00
N PRO A 4 -13.49 1.90 6.45
CA PRO A 4 -14.55 0.90 6.31
C PRO A 4 -14.79 0.55 4.84
N PRO A 5 -14.82 -0.75 4.48
CA PRO A 5 -15.17 -1.16 3.12
C PRO A 5 -16.66 -0.98 2.82
N MET A 6 -17.00 -0.94 1.54
CA MET A 6 -18.39 -0.94 1.10
C MET A 6 -18.91 -2.37 1.06
N ILE A 7 -19.94 -2.66 1.87
CA ILE A 7 -20.55 -3.99 1.98
C ILE A 7 -21.84 -4.03 1.16
N GLU A 8 -21.98 -5.07 0.33
CA GLU A 8 -23.18 -5.33 -0.45
C GLU A 8 -23.73 -6.73 -0.14
N VAL A 9 -25.04 -6.83 0.05
CA VAL A 9 -25.70 -8.10 0.37
C VAL A 9 -25.48 -9.12 -0.76
N GLY A 10 -25.01 -10.31 -0.40
CA GLY A 10 -24.78 -11.41 -1.35
C GLY A 10 -23.47 -11.32 -2.13
N LYS A 11 -22.62 -10.32 -1.88
CA LYS A 11 -21.26 -10.23 -2.45
C LYS A 11 -20.20 -10.65 -1.42
N GLN A 12 -18.99 -10.93 -1.92
CA GLN A 12 -17.83 -11.16 -1.05
C GLN A 12 -17.59 -9.90 -0.20
N ILE A 13 -17.40 -10.10 1.10
CA ILE A 13 -17.05 -9.01 2.02
C ILE A 13 -15.57 -8.67 1.79
N PRO A 14 -15.22 -7.41 1.48
CA PRO A 14 -13.83 -6.99 1.39
C PRO A 14 -13.14 -7.15 2.74
N LYS A 15 -11.88 -7.59 2.72
CA LYS A 15 -11.03 -7.74 3.91
C LYS A 15 -10.78 -6.38 4.58
N ALA A 16 -10.50 -5.36 3.77
CA ALA A 16 -10.35 -3.99 4.22
C ALA A 16 -10.60 -3.02 3.07
N ALA A 17 -10.64 -1.73 3.38
CA ALA A 17 -10.53 -0.69 2.38
C ALA A 17 -9.44 0.32 2.74
N PHE A 18 -8.92 0.99 1.71
CA PHE A 18 -7.86 1.95 1.84
C PHE A 18 -8.25 3.28 1.20
N TYR A 19 -7.75 4.36 1.78
CA TYR A 19 -7.63 5.66 1.14
C TYR A 19 -6.13 5.95 0.98
N PRO A 20 -5.53 5.65 -0.20
CA PRO A 20 -4.13 5.91 -0.46
C PRO A 20 -3.85 7.42 -0.47
N PHE A 21 -2.78 7.85 0.21
CA PHE A 21 -2.34 9.25 0.20
C PHE A 21 -1.35 9.53 -0.94
N MET A 22 -0.50 8.56 -1.25
CA MET A 22 0.49 8.60 -2.32
C MET A 22 0.84 7.16 -2.73
N VAL A 23 1.05 6.93 -4.02
CA VAL A 23 1.54 5.66 -4.58
C VAL A 23 2.92 5.87 -5.19
N GLY A 24 3.91 5.12 -4.70
CA GLY A 24 5.25 5.04 -5.27
C GLY A 24 5.41 3.79 -6.12
N THR A 25 6.15 3.89 -7.22
CA THR A 25 6.42 2.78 -8.14
C THR A 25 7.88 2.78 -8.57
N SER A 26 8.42 1.62 -8.95
CA SER A 26 9.81 1.49 -9.39
C SER A 26 10.04 1.68 -10.89
N THR A 27 8.97 1.82 -11.68
CA THR A 27 9.08 2.03 -13.13
C THR A 27 7.98 2.94 -13.66
N GLU A 28 8.30 3.71 -14.70
CA GLU A 28 7.33 4.54 -15.43
C GLU A 28 6.13 3.73 -15.95
N ALA A 29 6.37 2.53 -16.49
CA ALA A 29 5.31 1.69 -17.02
C ALA A 29 4.30 1.28 -15.94
N SER A 30 4.78 0.93 -14.74
CA SER A 30 3.93 0.64 -13.59
C SER A 30 3.14 1.88 -13.15
N ARG A 31 3.81 3.05 -13.08
CA ARG A 31 3.16 4.32 -12.74
C ARG A 31 2.04 4.68 -13.71
N LEU A 32 2.30 4.65 -15.02
CA LEU A 32 1.31 5.01 -16.04
C LEU A 32 0.13 4.04 -16.04
N HIS A 33 0.40 2.74 -15.89
CA HIS A 33 -0.65 1.73 -15.76
C HIS A 33 -1.56 2.02 -14.56
N ALA A 34 -0.98 2.45 -13.45
CA ALA A 34 -1.65 2.72 -12.20
C ALA A 34 -2.48 4.02 -12.24
N ILE A 35 -1.92 5.10 -12.81
CA ILE A 35 -2.60 6.38 -13.03
C ILE A 35 -3.84 6.18 -13.90
N GLU A 36 -3.66 5.54 -15.06
CA GLU A 36 -4.74 5.35 -16.05
C GLU A 36 -5.91 4.56 -15.48
N ARG A 37 -5.63 3.55 -14.65
CA ARG A 37 -6.67 2.62 -14.18
C ARG A 37 -7.31 3.02 -12.86
N TRP A 38 -6.57 3.68 -11.97
CA TRP A 38 -6.98 3.77 -10.57
C TRP A 38 -7.15 5.20 -10.06
N HIS A 39 -6.69 6.21 -10.81
CA HIS A 39 -6.79 7.61 -10.41
C HIS A 39 -6.29 7.85 -8.96
N LEU A 40 -5.33 7.05 -8.52
CA LEU A 40 -4.69 7.23 -7.21
C LEU A 40 -3.71 8.41 -7.28
N PRO A 41 -3.43 9.08 -6.16
CA PRO A 41 -2.31 10.02 -6.09
C PRO A 41 -1.00 9.27 -6.33
N HIS A 42 -0.16 9.75 -7.25
CA HIS A 42 1.11 9.08 -7.60
C HIS A 42 2.29 10.01 -7.41
N TYR A 43 3.37 9.47 -6.86
CA TYR A 43 4.66 10.12 -6.92
C TYR A 43 5.21 10.00 -8.34
N MET A 44 5.52 11.13 -8.96
CA MET A 44 5.79 11.21 -10.41
C MET A 44 7.22 10.83 -10.81
N LYS A 45 7.93 10.07 -9.97
CA LYS A 45 9.26 9.52 -10.24
C LYS A 45 9.33 8.03 -9.91
N ASP A 46 10.35 7.38 -10.45
CA ASP A 46 10.67 5.99 -10.15
C ASP A 46 11.46 5.94 -8.83
N LEU A 47 11.04 5.08 -7.91
CA LEU A 47 11.70 4.87 -6.63
C LEU A 47 12.54 3.59 -6.67
N GLU A 48 13.71 3.65 -6.04
CA GLU A 48 14.51 2.46 -5.78
C GLU A 48 14.02 1.81 -4.50
N ILE A 49 13.59 0.56 -4.59
CA ILE A 49 13.08 -0.23 -3.46
C ILE A 49 13.99 -1.44 -3.31
N SER A 50 14.65 -1.54 -2.16
CA SER A 50 15.54 -2.64 -1.84
C SER A 50 15.00 -3.45 -0.67
N PHE A 51 15.15 -4.77 -0.77
CA PHE A 51 14.70 -5.75 0.22
C PHE A 51 15.91 -6.52 0.71
N THR A 52 16.15 -6.50 2.01
CA THR A 52 17.22 -7.26 2.65
C THR A 52 16.60 -8.22 3.65
N GLU A 53 16.58 -9.51 3.31
CA GLU A 53 16.04 -10.55 4.18
C GLU A 53 17.10 -11.10 5.13
N SER A 54 16.67 -11.36 6.37
CA SER A 54 17.42 -12.10 7.39
C SER A 54 16.58 -13.27 7.92
N GLU A 55 17.11 -14.00 8.92
CA GLU A 55 16.36 -15.09 9.55
C GLU A 55 15.13 -14.59 10.33
N LEU A 56 15.17 -13.37 10.88
CA LEU A 56 14.14 -12.87 11.81
C LEU A 56 13.28 -11.75 11.24
N GLN A 57 13.79 -11.01 10.27
CA GLN A 57 13.14 -9.82 9.75
C GLN A 57 13.51 -9.58 8.29
N MET A 58 12.76 -8.70 7.65
CA MET A 58 13.10 -8.11 6.36
C MET A 58 13.16 -6.60 6.50
N ASP A 59 14.25 -6.02 6.02
CA ASP A 59 14.42 -4.57 5.93
C ASP A 59 14.08 -4.11 4.52
N VAL A 60 13.29 -3.03 4.45
CA VAL A 60 12.88 -2.39 3.21
C VAL A 60 13.34 -0.95 3.23
N ASN A 61 14.17 -0.59 2.26
CA ASN A 61 14.71 0.76 2.12
C ASN A 61 14.27 1.36 0.78
N VAL A 62 13.71 2.56 0.83
CA VAL A 62 13.19 3.28 -0.34
C VAL A 62 13.97 4.57 -0.57
N ARG A 63 14.44 4.77 -1.80
CA ARG A 63 15.27 5.91 -2.22
C ARG A 63 14.70 6.60 -3.46
N ASP A 64 14.90 7.92 -3.55
CA ASP A 64 14.75 8.73 -4.78
C ASP A 64 16.14 9.27 -5.15
N GLY A 65 16.90 8.48 -5.89
CA GLY A 65 18.32 8.76 -6.12
C GLY A 65 19.12 8.72 -4.81
N GLU A 66 19.72 9.85 -4.42
CA GLU A 66 20.49 9.97 -3.17
C GLU A 66 19.60 10.24 -1.95
N ASP A 67 18.35 10.65 -2.16
CA ASP A 67 17.44 11.03 -1.08
C ASP A 67 16.80 9.80 -0.43
N VAL A 68 16.76 9.81 0.90
CA VAL A 68 16.07 8.79 1.68
C VAL A 68 14.60 9.13 1.77
N VAL A 69 13.73 8.15 1.47
CA VAL A 69 12.29 8.38 1.48
C VAL A 69 11.66 7.76 2.72
N LEU A 70 11.83 6.45 2.87
CA LEU A 70 11.41 5.71 4.06
C LEU A 70 12.25 4.45 4.22
N ASP A 71 12.42 4.05 5.47
CA ASP A 71 12.97 2.76 5.85
C ASP A 71 11.93 2.07 6.75
N PHE A 72 11.66 0.79 6.51
CA PHE A 72 10.84 0.01 7.45
C PHE A 72 11.36 -1.42 7.59
N THR A 73 11.16 -1.97 8.78
CA THR A 73 11.46 -3.35 9.09
C THR A 73 10.15 -4.07 9.34
N VAL A 74 9.98 -5.25 8.74
CA VAL A 74 8.90 -6.18 9.07
C VAL A 74 9.47 -7.44 9.70
N THR A 75 8.74 -7.96 10.65
CA THR A 75 9.05 -9.24 11.30
C THR A 75 8.69 -10.40 10.39
N LYS A 76 9.51 -11.45 10.41
CA LYS A 76 9.26 -12.65 9.60
C LYS A 76 8.27 -13.57 10.30
N HIS A 77 7.26 -14.00 9.56
CA HIS A 77 6.20 -14.87 10.04
C HIS A 77 5.82 -15.96 9.04
N ASP A 78 4.96 -16.88 9.47
CA ASP A 78 4.40 -17.91 8.62
C ASP A 78 3.41 -17.33 7.61
N TYR A 79 3.53 -17.77 6.36
CA TYR A 79 2.64 -17.38 5.28
C TYR A 79 1.58 -18.45 5.02
N VAL A 80 0.36 -18.01 4.75
CA VAL A 80 -0.74 -18.88 4.32
C VAL A 80 -1.22 -18.48 2.92
N PRO A 81 -1.52 -19.44 2.03
CA PRO A 81 -2.14 -19.13 0.75
C PRO A 81 -3.43 -18.34 0.96
N SER A 82 -3.56 -17.21 0.29
CA SER A 82 -4.69 -16.31 0.51
C SER A 82 -5.21 -15.68 -0.78
N LYS A 83 -6.49 -15.29 -0.75
CA LYS A 83 -7.12 -14.46 -1.77
C LYS A 83 -8.01 -13.43 -1.09
N HIS A 84 -7.56 -12.19 -1.06
CA HIS A 84 -8.26 -11.10 -0.36
C HIS A 84 -8.79 -10.07 -1.36
N LEU A 85 -10.04 -9.63 -1.14
CA LEU A 85 -10.64 -8.50 -1.80
C LEU A 85 -10.43 -7.25 -0.95
N TYR A 86 -9.93 -6.18 -1.55
CA TYR A 86 -9.83 -4.86 -0.95
C TYR A 86 -10.62 -3.83 -1.76
N ASN A 87 -11.02 -2.75 -1.10
CA ASN A 87 -11.47 -1.55 -1.80
C ASN A 87 -10.40 -0.47 -1.69
N ALA A 88 -10.13 0.24 -2.78
CA ALA A 88 -9.38 1.48 -2.76
C ALA A 88 -10.32 2.61 -3.15
N PHE A 89 -10.36 3.65 -2.33
CA PHE A 89 -11.13 4.87 -2.58
C PHE A 89 -10.20 6.01 -2.93
N THR A 90 -10.64 6.88 -3.84
CA THR A 90 -9.93 8.09 -4.23
C THR A 90 -10.91 9.20 -4.58
N VAL A 91 -10.45 10.44 -4.46
CA VAL A 91 -11.16 11.64 -4.89
C VAL A 91 -10.27 12.34 -5.92
N GLU A 92 -10.84 12.69 -7.07
CA GLU A 92 -10.12 13.43 -8.09
C GLU A 92 -9.73 14.82 -7.58
N GLU A 93 -8.47 15.20 -7.71
CA GLU A 93 -8.03 16.51 -7.22
C GLU A 93 -8.76 17.64 -7.98
N GLY A 94 -9.29 18.60 -7.23
CA GLY A 94 -9.99 19.77 -7.80
C GLY A 94 -11.37 19.48 -8.37
N VAL A 95 -11.88 18.24 -8.28
CA VAL A 95 -13.22 17.86 -8.72
C VAL A 95 -13.92 17.02 -7.65
N ASP A 96 -15.20 17.25 -7.38
CA ASP A 96 -15.98 16.43 -6.44
C ASP A 96 -16.38 15.07 -7.06
N ARG A 97 -15.40 14.34 -7.59
CA ARG A 97 -15.57 13.02 -8.21
C ARG A 97 -14.89 11.96 -7.36
N HIS A 98 -15.69 10.98 -6.98
CA HIS A 98 -15.31 9.92 -6.05
C HIS A 98 -15.21 8.60 -6.82
N PHE A 99 -14.15 7.83 -6.59
CA PHE A 99 -13.97 6.53 -7.22
C PHE A 99 -13.72 5.42 -6.20
N LYS A 100 -14.10 4.20 -6.61
CA LYS A 100 -13.78 2.94 -5.93
C LYS A 100 -13.16 1.96 -6.91
N ALA A 101 -12.04 1.36 -6.54
CA ALA A 101 -11.49 0.19 -7.20
C ALA A 101 -11.61 -1.04 -6.29
N ASN A 102 -11.97 -2.18 -6.86
CA ASN A 102 -11.86 -3.47 -6.19
C ASN A 102 -10.54 -4.13 -6.59
N ILE A 103 -9.75 -4.53 -5.59
CA ILE A 103 -8.42 -5.11 -5.78
C ILE A 103 -8.44 -6.51 -5.17
N TYR A 104 -8.16 -7.53 -5.99
CA TYR A 104 -7.92 -8.89 -5.51
C TYR A 104 -6.42 -9.12 -5.42
N MET A 105 -5.97 -9.47 -4.21
CA MET A 105 -4.60 -9.91 -3.93
C MET A 105 -4.62 -11.42 -3.72
N GLU A 106 -4.00 -12.17 -4.61
CA GLU A 106 -3.88 -13.63 -4.55
C GLU A 106 -2.40 -14.02 -4.44
N ALA A 107 -1.96 -14.24 -3.20
CA ALA A 107 -0.58 -14.52 -2.85
C ALA A 107 -0.52 -15.15 -1.43
N PRO A 108 0.56 -15.86 -1.08
CA PRO A 108 0.85 -16.17 0.31
C PRO A 108 0.88 -14.88 1.14
N HIS A 109 0.18 -14.89 2.27
CA HIS A 109 -0.04 -13.72 3.11
C HIS A 109 0.24 -14.02 4.57
N SER A 110 0.84 -13.05 5.23
CA SER A 110 1.07 -13.03 6.67
C SER A 110 0.43 -11.78 7.25
N GLU A 111 -0.24 -11.92 8.40
CA GLU A 111 -0.85 -10.82 9.14
C GLU A 111 -0.75 -11.07 10.64
N HIS A 112 -0.09 -10.16 11.33
CA HIS A 112 0.15 -10.28 12.75
C HIS A 112 0.03 -8.91 13.44
N GLU A 113 -0.35 -8.95 14.72
CA GLU A 113 -0.54 -7.77 15.57
C GLU A 113 0.52 -7.77 16.69
N GLU A 114 0.80 -6.59 17.25
CA GLU A 114 1.79 -6.40 18.34
C GLU A 114 3.24 -6.69 17.91
N GLU A 115 3.57 -6.38 16.66
CA GLU A 115 4.85 -6.73 16.06
C GLU A 115 6.00 -5.77 16.40
N GLY A 116 7.22 -6.29 16.25
CA GLY A 116 8.48 -5.60 16.55
C GLY A 116 9.09 -4.81 15.38
N GLY A 117 8.37 -4.65 14.28
CA GLY A 117 8.84 -3.85 13.16
C GLY A 117 8.92 -2.36 13.46
N SER A 118 9.41 -1.60 12.49
CA SER A 118 9.58 -0.16 12.64
C SER A 118 9.38 0.55 11.31
N LEU A 119 9.01 1.83 11.36
CA LEU A 119 8.89 2.72 10.22
C LEU A 119 9.62 4.04 10.53
N THR A 120 10.57 4.41 9.69
CA THR A 120 11.19 5.73 9.65
C THR A 120 10.76 6.42 8.37
N LEU A 121 10.01 7.52 8.49
CA LEU A 121 9.71 8.43 7.39
C LEU A 121 10.68 9.59 7.40
N TYR A 122 11.25 9.91 6.24
CA TYR A 122 12.12 11.06 6.07
C TYR A 122 11.35 12.19 5.39
N GLU A 123 11.79 13.44 5.59
CA GLU A 123 11.22 14.59 4.89
C GLU A 123 11.51 14.45 3.40
N HIS A 124 10.46 14.22 2.60
CA HIS A 124 10.56 13.99 1.17
C HIS A 124 9.22 14.31 0.49
N PRO A 125 9.19 14.78 -0.78
CA PRO A 125 7.92 15.07 -1.47
C PRO A 125 6.94 13.88 -1.56
N MET A 126 7.42 12.64 -1.54
CA MET A 126 6.54 11.45 -1.49
C MET A 126 5.81 11.31 -0.15
N THR A 127 6.44 11.74 0.95
CA THR A 127 5.92 11.66 2.31
C THR A 127 5.28 12.98 2.74
N GLU A 128 5.21 13.97 1.86
CA GLU A 128 4.58 15.26 2.13
C GLU A 128 3.10 15.06 2.52
N GLY A 129 2.70 15.67 3.64
CA GLY A 129 1.37 15.50 4.22
C GLY A 129 1.24 14.33 5.19
N LEU A 130 2.25 13.48 5.33
CA LEU A 130 2.41 12.58 6.47
C LEU A 130 3.29 13.28 7.51
N THR A 131 2.70 13.81 8.58
CA THR A 131 3.51 14.26 9.72
C THR A 131 3.81 13.06 10.63
N LEU A 132 5.05 12.92 11.09
CA LEU A 132 5.41 11.88 12.06
C LEU A 132 4.64 12.01 13.38
N ASP A 133 4.06 13.18 13.66
CA ASP A 133 3.16 13.38 14.80
C ASP A 133 1.80 12.65 14.62
N ASP A 134 1.44 12.28 13.40
CA ASP A 134 0.19 11.58 13.05
C ASP A 134 0.37 10.07 12.82
N ILE A 135 1.62 9.57 12.82
CA ILE A 135 1.95 8.19 12.43
C ILE A 135 2.85 7.57 13.48
N ASN A 136 2.42 6.43 14.04
CA ASN A 136 3.27 5.65 14.93
C ASN A 136 4.44 5.05 14.14
N ASP A 137 5.64 5.17 14.70
CA ASP A 137 6.88 4.55 14.21
C ASP A 137 6.91 3.03 14.45
N TYR A 138 5.99 2.50 15.25
CA TYR A 138 5.74 1.07 15.41
C TYR A 138 4.39 0.66 14.80
N PRO A 139 4.35 -0.44 14.04
CA PRO A 139 3.10 -0.95 13.49
C PRO A 139 2.27 -1.63 14.57
N PHE A 140 0.99 -1.28 14.70
CA PHE A 140 0.03 -2.10 15.46
C PHE A 140 -0.21 -3.45 14.78
N ARG A 141 -0.18 -3.46 13.44
CA ARG A 141 -0.40 -4.63 12.59
C ARG A 141 0.51 -4.60 11.38
N GLU A 142 1.21 -5.69 11.14
CA GLU A 142 2.01 -5.92 9.92
C GLU A 142 1.22 -6.84 8.98
N GLN A 143 1.16 -6.49 7.70
CA GLN A 143 0.56 -7.31 6.65
C GLN A 143 1.53 -7.40 5.48
N TRP A 144 1.93 -8.61 5.12
CA TRP A 144 2.87 -8.85 4.04
C TRP A 144 2.35 -9.91 3.06
N TYR A 145 2.66 -9.69 1.79
CA TYR A 145 2.38 -10.63 0.71
C TYR A 145 3.69 -11.04 0.05
N GLU A 146 3.83 -12.34 -0.22
CA GLU A 146 4.88 -12.84 -1.12
C GLU A 146 4.50 -12.60 -2.59
N GLU A 147 5.32 -13.12 -3.51
CA GLU A 147 5.03 -13.10 -4.93
C GLU A 147 3.65 -13.71 -5.24
N GLY A 148 2.88 -13.01 -6.06
CA GLY A 148 1.61 -13.53 -6.57
C GLY A 148 0.92 -12.56 -7.51
N LEU A 149 -0.41 -12.66 -7.56
CA LEU A 149 -1.23 -11.96 -8.56
C LEU A 149 -2.07 -10.86 -7.92
N GLN A 150 -1.92 -9.66 -8.45
CA GLN A 150 -2.82 -8.54 -8.18
C GLN A 150 -3.75 -8.33 -9.37
N THR A 151 -5.07 -8.41 -9.13
CA THR A 151 -6.10 -8.17 -10.16
C THR A 151 -6.96 -6.99 -9.76
N PHE A 152 -7.23 -6.11 -10.72
CA PHE A 152 -8.07 -4.93 -10.54
C PHE A 152 -9.35 -5.06 -11.34
N GLU A 153 -10.50 -4.83 -10.70
CA GLU A 153 -11.75 -4.63 -11.43
C GLU A 153 -11.82 -3.22 -12.00
N PRO A 154 -12.66 -2.99 -13.03
CA PRO A 154 -12.88 -1.65 -13.58
C PRO A 154 -13.24 -0.63 -12.50
N LEU A 155 -12.69 0.58 -12.64
CA LEU A 155 -12.95 1.70 -11.73
C LEU A 155 -14.45 2.03 -11.68
N LEU A 156 -14.99 2.16 -10.48
CA LEU A 156 -16.37 2.55 -10.23
C LEU A 156 -16.42 4.02 -9.85
N THR A 157 -17.36 4.78 -10.40
CA THR A 157 -17.70 6.12 -9.92
C THR A 157 -18.75 5.99 -8.82
N LEU A 158 -18.56 6.70 -7.70
CA LEU A 158 -19.47 6.72 -6.55
C LEU A 158 -20.42 7.90 -6.58
#